data_AF-M6DP29-F1
#
_entry.id   AF-M6DP29-F1
#
_cell.length_a   1.000
_cell.length_b   1.000
_cell.length_c   1.000
_cell.angle_alpha   90.00
_cell.angle_beta   90.00
_cell.angle_gamma   90.00
#
_symmetry.space_group_name_H-M   'P 1'
#
loop_
_entity.id
_entity.type
_entity.pdbx_description
1 polymer ?
#
loop_
_entity_poly.entity_id
_entity_poly.type
_entity_poly.pdbx_seq_one_letter_code
_entity_poly.pdbx_strand_id
1 'polypeptide(L)'
;MDGCIYCGLSLLDWKNRGKIGCAHCIQFLGEEYTKFIPIQAPSDWEPPSHFPAISVWEKFRKTNWEEGLSYIDSHRLPFTYRFRIARNPKNSTYTERSEKTDQFLDSFIGENDSKTKDLNSGKNRLIPELKQRIPWESGTLVVGDEDHIRWEYVTDSLLELNSVLKSDFLIKFEAEDKFDFQKGIGFINSCPTNSGFGDKLSVSIPARLADSGELKDFRLPTDWGFYREELKGRLVFFRKNFGPNRKNSFFNLVSYLALLVISGKDETKASFEP
;
A
#
# COMPACT_ATOMS: atom_id res chain seq x y z
N MET A 1 30.79 15.48 0.83
CA MET A 1 29.72 16.39 1.27
C MET A 1 29.10 15.76 2.50
N ASP A 2 29.07 16.45 3.63
CA ASP A 2 28.62 15.89 4.92
C ASP A 2 27.10 16.03 5.14
N GLY A 3 26.37 16.44 4.12
CA GLY A 3 24.91 16.55 4.14
C GLY A 3 24.32 17.03 2.81
N CYS A 4 22.99 17.09 2.77
CA CYS A 4 22.22 17.60 1.64
C CYS A 4 22.17 19.12 1.66
N ILE A 5 22.63 19.79 0.60
CA ILE A 5 22.55 21.24 0.48
C ILE A 5 21.12 21.79 0.34
N TYR A 6 20.16 20.93 -0.01
CA TYR A 6 18.78 21.34 -0.32
C TYR A 6 17.86 21.29 0.90
N CYS A 7 17.98 20.27 1.75
CA CYS A 7 17.15 20.13 2.95
C CYS A 7 17.94 20.12 4.25
N GLY A 8 19.27 20.31 4.20
CA GLY A 8 20.14 20.34 5.38
C GLY A 8 20.37 18.99 6.07
N LEU A 9 19.83 17.88 5.55
CA LEU A 9 20.00 16.54 6.14
C LEU A 9 21.49 16.16 6.23
N SER A 10 21.99 15.89 7.43
CA SER A 10 23.34 15.36 7.62
C SER A 10 23.38 13.83 7.63
N LEU A 11 24.58 13.24 7.52
CA LEU A 11 24.75 11.79 7.71
C LEU A 11 24.35 11.34 9.12
N LEU A 12 24.53 12.19 10.14
CA LEU A 12 24.12 11.90 11.51
C LEU A 12 22.59 11.83 11.63
N ASP A 13 21.87 12.76 10.99
CA ASP A 13 20.40 12.74 10.95
C ASP A 13 19.88 11.46 10.29
N TRP A 14 20.51 11.05 9.18
CA TRP A 14 20.20 9.79 8.51
C TRP A 14 20.40 8.59 9.44
N LYS A 15 21.55 8.48 10.10
CA LYS A 15 21.84 7.37 11.03
C LYS A 15 20.85 7.30 12.21
N ASN A 16 20.38 8.46 12.68
CA ASN A 16 19.47 8.53 13.81
C ASN A 16 18.02 8.24 13.43
N ARG A 17 17.57 8.69 12.25
CA ARG A 17 16.14 8.67 11.88
C ARG A 17 15.81 7.70 10.75
N GLY A 18 16.78 7.35 9.90
CA GLY A 18 16.58 6.54 8.70
C GLY A 18 15.67 7.18 7.65
N LYS A 19 15.61 8.51 7.63
CA LYS A 19 14.69 9.29 6.78
C LYS A 19 15.42 10.41 6.06
N ILE A 20 15.06 10.65 4.81
CA ILE A 20 15.54 11.77 3.99
C ILE A 20 14.52 12.92 3.97
N GLY A 21 15.03 14.12 3.70
CA GLY A 21 14.22 15.34 3.61
C GLY A 21 13.92 15.80 2.18
N CYS A 22 14.58 15.26 1.15
CA CYS A 22 14.27 15.53 -0.27
C CYS A 22 15.00 14.52 -1.18
N ALA A 23 14.62 14.44 -2.46
CA ALA A 23 15.25 13.54 -3.44
C ALA A 23 16.74 13.79 -3.65
N HIS A 24 17.25 15.01 -3.44
CA HIS A 24 18.68 15.30 -3.58
C HIS A 24 19.54 14.58 -2.53
N CYS A 25 18.95 14.08 -1.44
CA CYS A 25 19.67 13.28 -0.44
C CYS A 25 20.27 12.00 -1.04
N ILE A 26 19.69 11.50 -2.14
CA ILE A 26 20.18 10.31 -2.83
C ILE A 26 21.60 10.52 -3.38
N GLN A 27 21.98 11.75 -3.75
CA GLN A 27 23.29 12.03 -4.34
C GLN A 27 24.46 11.69 -3.40
N PHE A 28 24.26 11.80 -2.08
CA PHE A 28 25.31 11.52 -1.10
C PHE A 28 25.05 10.25 -0.29
N LEU A 29 23.79 9.84 -0.09
CA LEU A 29 23.47 8.58 0.58
C LEU A 29 23.65 7.39 -0.36
N GLY A 30 23.31 7.52 -1.64
CA GLY A 30 23.47 6.49 -2.66
C GLY A 30 22.97 5.12 -2.18
N GLU A 31 23.90 4.17 -2.12
CA GLU A 31 23.65 2.78 -1.71
C GLU A 31 23.10 2.64 -0.28
N GLU A 32 23.44 3.56 0.63
CA GLU A 32 22.93 3.53 2.01
C GLU A 32 21.41 3.71 2.05
N TYR A 33 20.85 4.45 1.09
CA TYR A 33 19.41 4.60 0.96
C TYR A 33 18.79 3.43 0.20
N THR A 34 19.36 3.06 -0.94
CA THR A 34 18.73 2.07 -1.84
C THR A 34 18.71 0.66 -1.26
N LYS A 35 19.63 0.30 -0.35
CA LYS A 35 19.64 -1.00 0.33
C LYS A 35 18.37 -1.31 1.14
N PHE A 36 17.61 -0.29 1.53
CA PHE A 36 16.38 -0.43 2.32
C PHE A 36 15.10 -0.32 1.48
N ILE A 37 15.22 -0.15 0.15
CA ILE A 37 14.08 -0.17 -0.75
C ILE A 37 13.59 -1.62 -0.85
N PRO A 38 12.28 -1.90 -0.65
CA PRO A 38 11.79 -3.27 -0.68
C PRO A 38 11.97 -3.87 -2.08
N ILE A 39 12.49 -5.08 -2.16
CA ILE A 39 12.74 -5.75 -3.44
C ILE A 39 11.41 -6.05 -4.14
N GLN A 40 11.36 -5.81 -5.44
CA GLN A 40 10.25 -6.28 -6.25
C GLN A 40 10.52 -7.72 -6.70
N ALA A 41 9.73 -8.68 -6.21
CA ALA A 41 9.83 -10.06 -6.64
C ALA A 41 9.71 -10.19 -8.18
N PRO A 42 10.49 -11.08 -8.81
CA PRO A 42 10.50 -11.26 -10.26
C PRO A 42 9.21 -11.88 -10.80
N SER A 43 8.45 -12.57 -9.94
CA SER A 43 7.19 -13.22 -10.26
C SER A 43 6.18 -13.04 -9.13
N ASP A 44 4.93 -13.41 -9.41
CA ASP A 44 3.93 -13.51 -8.37
C ASP A 44 4.25 -14.65 -7.39
N TRP A 45 3.94 -14.43 -6.11
CA TRP A 45 3.97 -15.47 -5.10
C TRP A 45 2.73 -16.36 -5.21
N GLU A 46 2.89 -17.67 -4.97
CA GLU A 46 1.80 -18.64 -4.98
C GLU A 46 1.79 -19.47 -3.68
N PRO A 47 0.61 -19.93 -3.22
CA PRO A 47 0.50 -20.78 -2.04
C PRO A 47 1.29 -22.10 -2.19
N PRO A 48 1.78 -22.68 -1.07
CA PRO A 48 2.47 -23.96 -1.11
C PRO A 48 1.59 -25.08 -1.68
N SER A 49 2.16 -26.01 -2.45
CA SER A 49 1.41 -27.10 -3.10
C SER A 49 0.69 -28.06 -2.13
N HIS A 50 1.14 -28.14 -0.88
CA HIS A 50 0.54 -28.96 0.18
C HIS A 50 -0.56 -28.23 0.97
N PHE A 51 -0.92 -27.01 0.58
CA PHE A 51 -2.02 -26.26 1.17
C PHE A 51 -3.36 -27.00 0.98
N PRO A 52 -4.16 -27.27 2.04
CA PRO A 52 -5.37 -28.09 1.92
C PRO A 52 -6.40 -27.65 0.87
N ALA A 53 -6.59 -26.34 0.68
CA ALA A 53 -7.53 -25.80 -0.30
C ALA A 53 -6.84 -25.30 -1.58
N ILE A 54 -5.68 -25.88 -1.94
CA ILE A 54 -4.93 -25.52 -3.16
C ILE A 54 -5.76 -25.69 -4.42
N SER A 55 -6.57 -26.75 -4.50
CA SER A 55 -7.44 -27.02 -5.67
C SER A 55 -8.51 -25.94 -5.86
N VAL A 56 -9.07 -25.42 -4.76
CA VAL A 56 -10.03 -24.31 -4.76
C VAL A 56 -9.35 -23.03 -5.22
N TRP A 57 -8.17 -22.73 -4.65
CA TRP A 57 -7.37 -21.57 -5.05
C TRP A 57 -6.97 -21.62 -6.53
N GLU A 58 -6.53 -22.77 -7.04
CA GLU A 58 -6.18 -22.95 -8.45
C GLU A 58 -7.39 -22.72 -9.37
N LYS A 59 -8.59 -23.13 -8.95
CA LYS A 59 -9.83 -22.88 -9.70
C LYS A 59 -10.11 -21.39 -9.81
N PHE A 60 -9.96 -20.63 -8.72
CA PHE A 60 -10.11 -19.17 -8.75
C PHE A 60 -9.16 -18.55 -9.77
N ARG A 61 -7.90 -18.97 -9.75
CA ARG A 61 -6.87 -18.42 -10.64
C ARG A 61 -7.10 -18.78 -12.12
N LYS A 62 -7.53 -20.01 -12.42
CA LYS A 62 -7.66 -20.54 -13.80
C LYS A 62 -8.94 -20.10 -14.51
N THR A 63 -10.04 -19.90 -13.78
CA THR A 63 -11.37 -19.71 -14.39
C THR A 63 -11.81 -18.26 -14.33
N ASN A 64 -12.02 -17.71 -13.13
CA ASN A 64 -12.45 -16.34 -12.95
C ASN A 64 -12.00 -15.85 -11.56
N TRP A 65 -11.00 -14.97 -11.54
CA TRP A 65 -10.42 -14.48 -10.28
C TRP A 65 -11.44 -13.72 -9.43
N GLU A 66 -12.31 -12.91 -10.07
CA GLU A 66 -13.29 -12.09 -9.38
C GLU A 66 -14.39 -12.92 -8.70
N GLU A 67 -14.78 -14.06 -9.30
CA GLU A 67 -15.66 -15.03 -8.63
C GLU A 67 -15.01 -15.61 -7.37
N GLY A 68 -13.70 -15.88 -7.41
CA GLY A 68 -12.94 -16.33 -6.24
C GLY A 68 -12.90 -15.29 -5.11
N LEU A 69 -12.71 -14.01 -5.47
CA LEU A 69 -12.76 -12.91 -4.49
C LEU A 69 -14.18 -12.77 -3.91
N SER A 70 -15.20 -12.83 -4.76
CA SER A 70 -16.62 -12.78 -4.35
C SER A 70 -16.99 -13.95 -3.42
N TYR A 71 -16.48 -15.15 -3.70
CA TYR A 71 -16.64 -16.30 -2.81
C TYR A 71 -16.04 -16.03 -1.42
N ILE A 72 -14.82 -15.49 -1.34
CA ILE A 72 -14.19 -15.15 -0.05
C ILE A 72 -15.02 -14.10 0.69
N ASP A 73 -15.44 -13.04 0.00
CA ASP A 73 -16.23 -11.95 0.59
C ASP A 73 -17.57 -12.46 1.15
N SER A 74 -18.18 -13.46 0.50
CA SER A 74 -19.45 -14.07 0.98
C SER A 74 -19.34 -14.73 2.36
N HIS A 75 -18.14 -15.13 2.79
CA HIS A 75 -17.89 -15.74 4.10
C HIS A 75 -17.77 -14.72 5.23
N ARG A 76 -17.78 -13.41 4.93
CA ARG A 76 -17.72 -12.31 5.91
C ARG A 76 -16.63 -12.52 6.96
N LEU A 77 -15.43 -12.88 6.49
CA LEU A 77 -14.29 -13.04 7.38
C LEU A 77 -13.98 -11.71 8.08
N PRO A 78 -13.49 -11.71 9.33
CA PRO A 78 -13.19 -10.48 10.08
C PRO A 78 -11.89 -9.80 9.62
N PHE A 79 -11.65 -9.82 8.31
CA PHE A 79 -10.46 -9.31 7.66
C PHE A 79 -10.69 -7.84 7.28
N THR A 80 -9.63 -7.04 7.28
CA THR A 80 -9.68 -5.66 6.80
C THR A 80 -8.50 -5.47 5.87
N TYR A 81 -8.77 -5.03 4.66
CA TYR A 81 -7.77 -4.80 3.63
C TYR A 81 -7.48 -3.32 3.52
N ARG A 82 -6.22 -3.01 3.23
CA ARG A 82 -5.80 -1.63 3.01
C ARG A 82 -4.77 -1.55 1.90
N PHE A 83 -5.03 -0.66 0.96
CA PHE A 83 -4.03 -0.16 0.03
C PHE A 83 -3.63 1.25 0.45
N ARG A 84 -2.36 1.58 0.29
CA ARG A 84 -1.90 2.96 0.31
C ARG A 84 -0.79 3.18 -0.69
N ILE A 85 -0.64 4.43 -1.13
CA ILE A 85 0.43 4.89 -2.00
C ILE A 85 0.91 6.27 -1.55
N ALA A 86 2.22 6.47 -1.44
CA ALA A 86 2.81 7.73 -0.98
C ALA A 86 3.64 8.39 -2.07
N ARG A 87 3.58 9.72 -2.18
CA ARG A 87 4.35 10.49 -3.17
C ARG A 87 4.81 11.83 -2.61
N ASN A 88 5.87 12.33 -3.22
CA ASN A 88 6.38 13.67 -2.98
C ASN A 88 6.45 14.43 -4.32
N PRO A 89 5.86 15.65 -4.40
CA PRO A 89 5.96 16.48 -5.59
C PRO A 89 7.41 16.75 -5.97
N LYS A 90 7.66 16.91 -7.27
CA LYS A 90 9.01 17.07 -7.78
C LYS A 90 9.70 18.33 -7.24
N ASN A 91 10.96 18.19 -6.85
CA ASN A 91 11.79 19.26 -6.29
C ASN A 91 11.12 19.90 -5.06
N SER A 92 10.79 19.07 -4.06
CA SER A 92 10.20 19.50 -2.78
C SER A 92 11.02 19.01 -1.58
N THR A 93 10.84 19.67 -0.43
CA THR A 93 11.38 19.26 0.87
C THR A 93 10.27 18.61 1.70
N TYR A 94 10.42 17.34 2.06
CA TYR A 94 9.33 16.48 2.58
C TYR A 94 8.83 16.89 3.96
N THR A 95 9.66 17.57 4.74
CA THR A 95 9.34 18.02 6.10
C THR A 95 8.74 19.42 6.16
N GLU A 96 8.70 20.13 5.03
CA GLU A 96 8.31 21.54 4.98
C GLU A 96 7.23 21.77 3.93
N ARG A 97 6.15 22.40 4.36
CA ARG A 97 5.12 22.87 3.44
C ARG A 97 5.60 24.15 2.77
N SER A 98 5.40 24.24 1.46
CA SER A 98 5.70 25.43 0.67
C SER A 98 4.49 25.84 -0.16
N GLU A 99 4.42 27.10 -0.57
CA GLU A 99 3.38 27.57 -1.52
C GLU A 99 3.34 26.72 -2.80
N LYS A 100 4.50 26.24 -3.25
CA LYS A 100 4.62 25.34 -4.40
C LYS A 100 3.95 23.98 -4.13
N THR A 101 4.14 23.42 -2.94
CA THR A 101 3.47 22.18 -2.54
C THR A 101 1.94 22.39 -2.51
N ASP A 102 1.46 23.55 -2.06
CA ASP A 102 0.03 23.85 -1.99
C ASP A 102 -0.59 24.01 -3.37
N GLN A 103 0.07 24.74 -4.25
CA GLN A 103 -0.35 24.85 -5.65
C GLN A 103 -0.37 23.49 -6.35
N PHE A 104 0.59 22.62 -6.05
CA PHE A 104 0.60 21.25 -6.55
C PHE A 104 -0.62 20.46 -6.04
N LEU A 105 -0.90 20.50 -4.74
CA LEU A 105 -2.02 19.78 -4.14
C LEU A 105 -3.36 20.24 -4.71
N ASP A 106 -3.55 21.55 -4.83
CA ASP A 106 -4.75 22.15 -5.43
C ASP A 106 -4.94 21.66 -6.88
N SER A 107 -3.87 21.65 -7.67
CA SER A 107 -3.91 21.12 -9.05
C SER A 107 -4.18 19.62 -9.08
N PHE A 108 -3.50 18.85 -8.24
CA PHE A 108 -3.58 17.39 -8.22
C PHE A 108 -4.99 16.90 -7.86
N ILE A 109 -5.61 17.54 -6.86
CA ILE A 109 -6.99 17.26 -6.44
C ILE A 109 -7.98 17.80 -7.50
N GLY A 110 -7.77 19.03 -7.97
CA GLY A 110 -8.67 19.73 -8.89
C GLY A 110 -8.67 19.23 -10.34
N GLU A 111 -7.66 18.47 -10.78
CA GLU A 111 -7.59 17.91 -12.14
C GLU A 111 -8.80 17.00 -12.48
N ASN A 112 -9.51 16.44 -11.48
CA ASN A 112 -10.73 15.64 -11.70
C ASN A 112 -12.03 16.45 -11.80
N ASP A 113 -12.03 17.73 -11.40
CA ASP A 113 -13.22 18.60 -11.44
C ASP A 113 -13.49 19.21 -12.83
N SER A 114 -12.80 18.73 -13.87
CA SER A 114 -13.05 19.13 -15.26
C SER A 114 -14.42 18.70 -15.81
N LYS A 115 -15.29 18.07 -14.99
CA LYS A 115 -16.72 17.85 -15.30
C LYS A 115 -17.68 18.91 -14.73
N THR A 116 -17.21 19.90 -13.98
CA THR A 116 -18.06 21.00 -13.50
C THR A 116 -17.28 22.32 -13.43
N LYS A 117 -16.96 22.88 -14.60
CA LYS A 117 -16.57 24.30 -14.69
C LYS A 117 -17.81 25.18 -14.59
N ASP A 118 -18.29 25.41 -13.37
CA ASP A 118 -18.99 26.66 -13.08
C ASP A 118 -17.96 27.76 -12.87
N LEU A 119 -17.72 28.50 -13.95
CA LEU A 119 -17.18 29.85 -13.94
C LEU A 119 -18.17 30.73 -13.17
N ASN A 120 -18.05 30.80 -11.85
CA ASN A 120 -18.45 31.91 -10.97
C ASN A 120 -18.59 31.42 -9.53
N SER A 121 -17.46 31.20 -8.85
CA SER A 121 -17.42 31.47 -7.42
C SER A 121 -15.99 31.83 -7.05
N GLY A 122 -15.82 33.00 -6.45
CA GLY A 122 -14.62 33.32 -5.68
C GLY A 122 -14.53 32.34 -4.52
N LYS A 123 -14.01 31.14 -4.77
CA LYS A 123 -13.74 30.16 -3.71
C LYS A 123 -12.52 30.65 -2.98
N ASN A 124 -12.70 31.09 -1.74
CA ASN A 124 -11.67 31.03 -0.72
C ASN A 124 -11.06 29.62 -0.79
N ARG A 125 -9.88 29.52 -1.40
CA ARG A 125 -9.18 28.26 -1.64
C ARG A 125 -8.80 27.70 -0.27
N LEU A 126 -9.45 26.61 0.13
CA LEU A 126 -9.18 25.92 1.39
C LEU A 126 -7.86 25.17 1.24
N ILE A 127 -6.78 25.83 1.61
CA ILE A 127 -5.43 25.26 1.72
C ILE A 127 -5.50 24.09 2.73
N PRO A 128 -5.23 22.83 2.33
CA PRO A 128 -5.44 21.71 3.23
C PRO A 128 -4.51 21.71 4.44
N GLU A 129 -4.95 21.57 5.68
CA GLU A 129 -4.07 21.57 6.87
C GLU A 129 -3.08 20.38 6.90
N LEU A 130 -1.95 20.52 7.61
CA LEU A 130 -1.02 19.40 7.83
C LEU A 130 -1.73 18.24 8.53
N LYS A 131 -1.50 17.02 8.06
CA LYS A 131 -2.20 15.79 8.48
C LYS A 131 -3.70 15.79 8.21
N GLN A 132 -4.21 16.71 7.38
CA GLN A 132 -5.60 16.68 6.97
C GLN A 132 -5.88 15.40 6.19
N ARG A 133 -7.05 14.81 6.48
CA ARG A 133 -7.61 13.66 5.79
C ARG A 133 -8.74 14.14 4.90
N ILE A 134 -8.59 13.98 3.59
CA ILE A 134 -9.52 14.48 2.58
C ILE A 134 -10.13 13.26 1.88
N PRO A 135 -11.47 13.09 1.89
CA PRO A 135 -12.13 12.09 1.05
C PRO A 135 -11.85 12.37 -0.43
N TRP A 136 -11.28 11.41 -1.15
CA TRP A 136 -10.89 11.59 -2.55
C TRP A 136 -10.80 10.24 -3.27
N GLU A 137 -11.46 10.11 -4.42
CA GLU A 137 -11.51 8.90 -5.25
C GLU A 137 -11.86 7.63 -4.45
N SER A 138 -12.95 7.69 -3.67
CA SER A 138 -13.42 6.62 -2.75
C SER A 138 -12.48 6.28 -1.59
N GLY A 139 -11.28 6.84 -1.54
CA GLY A 139 -10.32 6.69 -0.46
C GLY A 139 -10.13 7.98 0.34
N THR A 140 -9.00 8.05 1.04
CA THR A 140 -8.57 9.19 1.84
C THR A 140 -7.21 9.64 1.38
N LEU A 141 -7.10 10.89 0.93
CA LEU A 141 -5.83 11.57 0.71
C LEU A 141 -5.38 12.22 2.02
N VAL A 142 -4.19 11.87 2.49
CA VAL A 142 -3.53 12.45 3.67
C VAL A 142 -2.42 13.35 3.20
N VAL A 143 -2.42 14.61 3.65
CA VAL A 143 -1.45 15.63 3.25
C VAL A 143 -0.48 15.94 4.40
N GLY A 144 0.82 16.02 4.10
CA GLY A 144 1.82 16.58 5.02
C GLY A 144 2.05 15.76 6.30
N ASP A 145 2.20 14.43 6.15
CA ASP A 145 2.65 13.55 7.22
C ASP A 145 4.18 13.31 7.08
N GLU A 146 4.63 12.07 6.95
CA GLU A 146 6.03 11.73 6.60
C GLU A 146 6.38 12.04 5.14
N ASP A 147 5.38 11.97 4.27
CA ASP A 147 5.45 12.32 2.86
C ASP A 147 4.39 13.39 2.59
N HIS A 148 4.55 14.14 1.49
CA HIS A 148 3.63 15.20 1.14
C HIS A 148 2.21 14.70 0.88
N ILE A 149 2.07 13.61 0.12
CA ILE A 149 0.78 12.97 -0.08
C ILE A 149 0.84 11.48 0.17
N ARG A 150 -0.24 10.98 0.77
CA ARG A 150 -0.50 9.56 0.91
C ARG A 150 -1.97 9.30 0.68
N TRP A 151 -2.29 8.55 -0.37
CA TRP A 151 -3.65 8.09 -0.59
C TRP A 151 -3.84 6.71 0.03
N GLU A 152 -4.96 6.49 0.71
CA GLU A 152 -5.27 5.27 1.44
C GLU A 152 -6.70 4.84 1.17
N TYR A 153 -6.90 3.54 1.00
CA TYR A 153 -8.21 2.94 0.84
C TYR A 153 -8.32 1.71 1.72
N VAL A 154 -9.41 1.62 2.47
CA VAL A 154 -9.65 0.59 3.49
C VAL A 154 -11.04 0.01 3.24
N THR A 155 -11.11 -1.32 3.14
CA THR A 155 -12.36 -2.07 2.90
C THR A 155 -12.29 -3.43 3.56
N ASP A 156 -13.43 -4.06 3.80
CA ASP A 156 -13.57 -5.46 4.19
C ASP A 156 -13.94 -6.39 3.01
N SER A 157 -13.99 -5.86 1.78
CA SER A 157 -14.21 -6.62 0.54
C SER A 157 -12.94 -6.70 -0.32
N LEU A 158 -12.52 -7.92 -0.66
CA LEU A 158 -11.45 -8.15 -1.63
C LEU A 158 -11.85 -7.76 -3.04
N LEU A 159 -13.10 -8.00 -3.42
CA LEU A 159 -13.61 -7.64 -4.74
C LEU A 159 -13.60 -6.12 -4.94
N GLU A 160 -14.06 -5.38 -3.93
CA GLU A 160 -14.03 -3.91 -3.95
C GLU A 160 -12.60 -3.38 -4.02
N LEU A 161 -11.68 -3.93 -3.20
CA LEU A 161 -10.26 -3.59 -3.28
C LEU A 161 -9.69 -3.86 -4.69
N ASN A 162 -9.99 -5.00 -5.30
CA ASN A 162 -9.55 -5.33 -6.65
C ASN A 162 -10.08 -4.34 -7.70
N SER A 163 -11.34 -3.92 -7.57
CA SER A 163 -11.93 -2.89 -8.44
C SER A 163 -11.21 -1.55 -8.31
N VAL A 164 -10.96 -1.11 -7.07
CA VAL A 164 -10.23 0.14 -6.79
C VAL A 164 -8.80 0.09 -7.32
N LEU A 165 -8.11 -1.04 -7.19
CA LEU A 165 -6.74 -1.20 -7.70
C LEU A 165 -6.64 -1.17 -9.23
N LYS A 166 -7.75 -1.34 -9.94
CA LYS A 166 -7.90 -1.21 -11.40
C LYS A 166 -8.37 0.18 -11.84
N SER A 167 -8.64 1.09 -10.91
CA SER A 167 -9.19 2.41 -11.23
C SER A 167 -8.13 3.34 -11.86
N ASP A 168 -8.52 4.03 -12.92
CA ASP A 168 -7.62 4.88 -13.73
C ASP A 168 -6.98 6.03 -12.95
N PHE A 169 -7.61 6.53 -11.89
CA PHE A 169 -7.05 7.63 -11.10
C PHE A 169 -5.71 7.25 -10.46
N LEU A 170 -5.44 5.96 -10.23
CA LEU A 170 -4.16 5.52 -9.67
C LEU A 170 -2.98 5.81 -10.61
N ILE A 171 -3.21 5.90 -11.92
CA ILE A 171 -2.20 6.29 -12.91
C ILE A 171 -1.67 7.70 -12.61
N LYS A 172 -2.47 8.57 -11.97
CA LYS A 172 -1.99 9.90 -11.55
C LYS A 172 -0.81 9.81 -10.59
N PHE A 173 -0.73 8.77 -9.75
CA PHE A 173 0.40 8.54 -8.85
C PHE A 173 1.63 7.95 -9.57
N GLU A 174 1.53 7.63 -10.86
CA GLU A 174 2.62 7.09 -11.68
C GLU A 174 3.27 8.16 -12.56
N ALA A 175 2.85 9.42 -12.45
CA ALA A 175 3.39 10.54 -13.22
C ALA A 175 4.82 10.92 -12.76
N GLU A 176 5.84 10.31 -13.39
CA GLU A 176 7.27 10.52 -13.10
C GLU A 176 7.73 11.99 -13.26
N ASP A 177 7.04 12.78 -14.07
CA ASP A 177 7.30 14.20 -14.28
C ASP A 177 6.76 15.08 -13.14
N LYS A 178 5.70 14.63 -12.47
CA LYS A 178 5.04 15.34 -11.37
C LYS A 178 5.66 15.07 -10.00
N PHE A 179 6.25 13.90 -9.81
CA PHE A 179 6.80 13.46 -8.52
C PHE A 179 8.32 13.34 -8.55
N ASP A 180 8.92 13.31 -7.37
CA ASP A 180 10.33 12.96 -7.22
C ASP A 180 10.54 11.50 -7.64
N PHE A 181 11.11 11.33 -8.84
CA PHE A 181 11.40 10.04 -9.45
C PHE A 181 12.84 10.01 -9.96
N GLN A 182 13.53 8.89 -9.72
CA GLN A 182 14.86 8.64 -10.24
C GLN A 182 14.93 7.26 -10.89
N LYS A 183 15.39 7.22 -12.15
CA LYS A 183 15.59 5.95 -12.89
C LYS A 183 16.51 5.02 -12.11
N GLY A 184 16.11 3.75 -11.99
CA GLY A 184 16.82 2.73 -11.22
C GLY A 184 16.45 2.68 -9.72
N ILE A 185 15.75 3.70 -9.21
CA ILE A 185 15.23 3.74 -7.83
C ILE A 185 13.69 3.70 -7.83
N GLY A 186 13.05 4.48 -8.70
CA GLY A 186 11.60 4.71 -8.71
C GLY A 186 11.24 6.05 -8.07
N PHE A 187 10.01 6.13 -7.54
CA PHE A 187 9.55 7.27 -6.74
C PHE A 187 10.29 7.30 -5.41
N ILE A 188 10.67 8.50 -5.00
CA ILE A 188 11.48 8.75 -3.81
C ILE A 188 10.57 9.26 -2.67
N ASN A 189 10.69 8.59 -1.53
CA ASN A 189 9.95 8.89 -0.31
C ASN A 189 10.89 9.17 0.87
N SER A 190 10.37 9.77 1.93
CA SER A 190 11.21 10.11 3.10
C SER A 190 11.84 8.85 3.71
N CYS A 191 11.07 7.79 3.92
CA CYS A 191 11.59 6.50 4.35
C CYS A 191 11.88 5.62 3.13
N PRO A 192 13.09 5.04 3.00
CA PRO A 192 13.45 4.19 1.85
C PRO A 192 12.51 2.99 1.67
N THR A 193 11.94 2.48 2.77
CA THR A 193 10.98 1.36 2.70
C THR A 193 9.66 1.74 2.02
N ASN A 194 9.38 3.03 1.81
CA ASN A 194 8.23 3.53 1.07
C ASN A 194 8.61 4.01 -0.35
N SER A 195 9.85 3.79 -0.80
CA SER A 195 10.30 4.18 -2.14
C SER A 195 10.15 3.06 -3.16
N GLY A 196 10.46 3.34 -4.42
CA GLY A 196 10.11 2.47 -5.55
C GLY A 196 8.76 2.89 -6.11
N PHE A 197 7.77 2.02 -6.08
CA PHE A 197 6.38 2.38 -6.41
C PHE A 197 5.61 2.95 -5.22
N GLY A 198 6.19 2.90 -4.02
CA GLY A 198 5.66 3.49 -2.79
C GLY A 198 4.25 3.06 -2.39
N ASP A 199 3.80 1.93 -2.94
CA ASP A 199 2.56 1.28 -2.57
C ASP A 199 2.76 0.28 -1.42
N LYS A 200 1.72 0.09 -0.61
CA LYS A 200 1.65 -0.95 0.42
C LYS A 200 0.24 -1.55 0.39
N LEU A 201 0.18 -2.88 0.26
CA LEU A 201 -1.04 -3.64 0.53
C LEU A 201 -0.89 -4.36 1.85
N SER A 202 -1.94 -4.34 2.65
CA SER A 202 -1.99 -5.02 3.94
C SER A 202 -3.35 -5.65 4.19
N VAL A 203 -3.35 -6.80 4.86
CA VAL A 203 -4.53 -7.42 5.45
C VAL A 203 -4.34 -7.46 6.96
N SER A 204 -5.36 -7.02 7.69
CA SER A 204 -5.44 -7.13 9.14
C SER A 204 -6.46 -8.20 9.51
N ILE A 205 -6.09 -9.12 10.38
CA ILE A 205 -6.95 -10.20 10.87
C ILE A 205 -6.93 -10.26 12.41
N PRO A 206 -7.95 -10.82 13.07
CA PRO A 206 -7.92 -11.03 14.52
C PRO A 206 -6.80 -12.01 14.92
N ALA A 207 -6.04 -11.68 15.97
CA ALA A 207 -4.96 -12.55 16.45
C ALA A 207 -5.45 -13.93 16.89
N ARG A 208 -6.69 -14.00 17.41
CA ARG A 208 -7.33 -15.26 17.82
C ARG A 208 -7.42 -16.33 16.73
N LEU A 209 -7.35 -15.97 15.45
CA LEU A 209 -7.35 -16.94 14.34
C LEU A 209 -6.03 -17.74 14.27
N ALA A 210 -4.94 -17.14 14.75
CA ALA A 210 -3.67 -17.87 14.92
C ALA A 210 -3.73 -18.74 16.18
N ASP A 211 -4.29 -18.20 17.28
CA ASP A 211 -4.37 -18.90 18.57
C ASP A 211 -5.33 -20.10 18.54
N SER A 212 -6.40 -20.04 17.74
CA SER A 212 -7.38 -21.11 17.56
C SER A 212 -6.88 -22.28 16.71
N GLY A 213 -5.72 -22.15 16.06
CA GLY A 213 -5.20 -23.13 15.12
C GLY A 213 -5.83 -23.07 13.72
N GLU A 214 -6.76 -22.14 13.44
CA GLU A 214 -7.34 -21.94 12.10
C GLU A 214 -6.25 -21.56 11.05
N LEU A 215 -5.10 -21.07 11.50
CA LEU A 215 -3.94 -20.75 10.67
C LEU A 215 -2.75 -21.71 10.88
N LYS A 216 -2.95 -22.92 11.42
CA LYS A 216 -1.86 -23.88 11.72
C LYS A 216 -0.92 -24.15 10.54
N ASP A 217 -1.48 -24.19 9.33
CA ASP A 217 -0.75 -24.47 8.09
C ASP A 217 -0.32 -23.21 7.36
N PHE A 218 -0.65 -22.02 7.87
CA PHE A 218 -0.21 -20.76 7.28
C PHE A 218 1.30 -20.60 7.45
N ARG A 219 1.98 -20.30 6.35
CA ARG A 219 3.40 -19.90 6.34
C ARG A 219 3.52 -18.55 5.66
N LEU A 220 4.04 -17.56 6.39
CA LEU A 220 4.29 -16.23 5.84
C LEU A 220 5.46 -16.31 4.84
N PRO A 221 5.27 -15.92 3.57
CA PRO A 221 6.34 -15.97 2.57
C PRO A 221 7.30 -14.77 2.70
N THR A 222 8.15 -14.81 3.73
CA THR A 222 9.13 -13.75 4.04
C THR A 222 10.12 -13.52 2.90
N ASP A 223 10.51 -14.59 2.20
CA ASP A 223 11.45 -14.53 1.07
C ASP A 223 10.88 -13.79 -0.14
N TRP A 224 9.55 -13.62 -0.18
CA TRP A 224 8.84 -12.79 -1.17
C TRP A 224 8.58 -11.36 -0.69
N GLY A 225 9.15 -10.95 0.44
CA GLY A 225 9.03 -9.59 0.99
C GLY A 225 7.69 -9.34 1.68
N PHE A 226 7.04 -10.39 2.20
CA PHE A 226 5.90 -10.24 3.10
C PHE A 226 6.35 -10.18 4.56
N TYR A 227 5.72 -9.29 5.30
CA TYR A 227 6.04 -9.01 6.70
C TYR A 227 4.79 -9.15 7.57
N ARG A 228 5.02 -9.34 8.87
CA ARG A 228 3.99 -9.38 9.91
C ARG A 228 4.25 -8.29 10.93
N GLU A 229 3.20 -7.56 11.28
CA GLU A 229 3.13 -6.64 12.41
C GLU A 229 2.07 -7.14 13.40
N GLU A 230 2.36 -7.04 14.69
CA GLU A 230 1.40 -7.33 15.76
C GLU A 230 0.83 -6.01 16.27
N LEU A 231 -0.50 -5.88 16.20
CA LEU A 231 -1.25 -4.76 16.76
C LEU A 231 -2.19 -5.31 17.83
N LYS A 232 -2.62 -4.49 18.79
CA LYS A 232 -3.44 -4.92 19.93
C LYS A 232 -4.65 -5.76 19.47
N GLY A 233 -4.58 -7.08 19.64
CA GLY A 233 -5.61 -8.06 19.25
C GLY A 233 -5.68 -8.41 17.75
N ARG A 234 -4.75 -7.95 16.91
CA ARG A 234 -4.75 -8.18 15.45
C ARG A 234 -3.35 -8.48 14.91
N LEU A 235 -3.31 -9.31 13.88
CA LEU A 235 -2.13 -9.55 13.05
C LEU A 235 -2.29 -8.78 11.74
N VAL A 236 -1.25 -8.06 11.32
CA VAL A 236 -1.22 -7.37 10.04
C VAL A 236 -0.16 -8.00 9.16
N PHE A 237 -0.58 -8.57 8.03
CA PHE A 237 0.33 -9.05 7.00
C PHE A 237 0.38 -8.04 5.87
N PHE A 238 1.57 -7.73 5.38
CA PHE A 238 1.71 -6.72 4.33
C PHE A 238 2.95 -6.93 3.49
N ARG A 239 2.94 -6.29 2.34
CA ARG A 239 4.11 -6.09 1.50
C ARG A 239 4.08 -4.69 0.91
N LYS A 240 5.25 -4.18 0.56
CA LYS A 240 5.44 -2.86 -0.04
C LYS A 240 6.05 -3.02 -1.44
N ASN A 241 5.95 -1.96 -2.24
CA ASN A 241 6.64 -1.83 -3.52
C ASN A 241 6.22 -2.90 -4.57
N PHE A 242 4.92 -3.15 -4.72
CA PHE A 242 4.39 -4.07 -5.73
C PHE A 242 4.58 -3.50 -7.15
N GLY A 243 4.19 -2.24 -7.33
CA GLY A 243 4.03 -1.63 -8.66
C GLY A 243 2.76 -2.09 -9.38
N PRO A 244 2.51 -1.56 -10.60
CA PRO A 244 1.21 -1.66 -11.26
C PRO A 244 0.78 -3.10 -11.54
N ASN A 245 1.72 -3.97 -11.92
CA ASN A 245 1.41 -5.29 -12.48
C ASN A 245 1.52 -6.46 -11.49
N ARG A 246 1.88 -6.23 -10.21
CA ARG A 246 2.26 -7.32 -9.28
C ARG A 246 1.38 -7.43 -8.04
N LYS A 247 0.19 -6.84 -8.08
CA LYS A 247 -0.76 -6.87 -6.95
C LYS A 247 -1.35 -8.28 -6.71
N ASN A 248 -1.25 -9.18 -7.67
CA ASN A 248 -1.73 -10.58 -7.56
C ASN A 248 -1.08 -11.33 -6.40
N SER A 249 0.21 -11.13 -6.14
CA SER A 249 0.89 -11.73 -4.97
C SER A 249 0.16 -11.45 -3.65
N PHE A 250 -0.39 -10.24 -3.48
CA PHE A 250 -1.17 -9.90 -2.29
C PHE A 250 -2.49 -10.68 -2.26
N PHE A 251 -3.23 -10.71 -3.37
CA PHE A 251 -4.47 -11.46 -3.45
C PHE A 251 -4.25 -12.96 -3.25
N ASN A 252 -3.12 -13.52 -3.74
CA ASN A 252 -2.74 -14.91 -3.49
C ASN A 252 -2.52 -15.17 -2.00
N LEU A 253 -1.80 -14.28 -1.30
CA LEU A 253 -1.60 -14.38 0.15
C LEU A 253 -2.92 -14.33 0.91
N VAL A 254 -3.79 -13.37 0.57
CA VAL A 254 -5.06 -13.22 1.26
C VAL A 254 -5.98 -14.40 0.98
N SER A 255 -6.06 -14.88 -0.26
CA SER A 255 -6.85 -16.06 -0.61
C SER A 255 -6.36 -17.30 0.14
N TYR A 256 -5.05 -17.47 0.28
CA TYR A 256 -4.47 -18.54 1.11
C TYR A 256 -4.90 -18.43 2.58
N LEU A 257 -4.78 -17.24 3.19
CA LEU A 257 -5.24 -16.99 4.56
C LEU A 257 -6.75 -17.25 4.71
N ALA A 258 -7.56 -16.71 3.80
CA ALA A 258 -9.01 -16.79 3.86
C ALA A 258 -9.50 -18.24 3.74
N LEU A 259 -8.97 -18.98 2.77
CA LEU A 259 -9.35 -20.36 2.53
C LEU A 259 -8.93 -21.29 3.68
N LEU A 260 -7.79 -21.06 4.36
CA LEU A 260 -7.45 -21.80 5.58
C LEU A 260 -8.52 -21.61 6.67
N VAL A 261 -8.95 -20.36 6.89
CA VAL A 261 -9.99 -20.05 7.88
C VAL A 261 -11.34 -20.64 7.49
N ILE A 262 -11.69 -20.63 6.20
CA ILE A 262 -12.94 -21.22 5.70
C ILE A 262 -12.91 -22.74 5.89
N SER A 263 -11.85 -23.42 5.46
CA SER A 263 -11.71 -24.88 5.61
C SER A 263 -11.72 -25.32 7.08
N GLY A 264 -11.05 -24.59 7.97
CA GLY A 264 -11.07 -24.90 9.40
C GLY A 264 -12.45 -24.78 10.05
N LYS A 265 -13.31 -23.87 9.56
CA LYS A 265 -14.70 -23.72 10.01
C LYS A 265 -15.62 -24.84 9.52
N ASP A 266 -15.36 -25.37 8.33
CA ASP A 266 -16.18 -26.44 7.76
C ASP A 266 -15.85 -27.80 8.40
N GLU A 267 -14.58 -28.07 8.72
CA GLU A 267 -14.18 -29.25 9.48
C GLU A 267 -14.79 -29.27 10.89
N THR A 268 -14.86 -28.11 11.56
CA THR A 268 -15.49 -28.00 12.89
C THR A 268 -17.00 -28.14 12.85
N LYS A 269 -17.68 -27.81 11.75
CA LYS A 269 -19.12 -28.10 11.59
C LYS A 269 -19.40 -29.59 11.36
N ALA A 270 -18.54 -30.29 10.63
CA ALA A 270 -18.68 -31.72 10.36
C ALA A 270 -18.40 -32.60 11.61
N SER A 271 -17.72 -32.07 12.63
CA SER A 271 -17.45 -32.79 13.89
C SER A 271 -18.57 -32.73 14.94
N PHE A 272 -19.71 -32.08 14.63
CA PHE A 272 -20.90 -32.04 15.49
C PHE A 272 -22.08 -32.79 14.85
N GLU A 273 -21.92 -34.07 14.58
CA GLU A 273 -23.07 -34.99 14.49
C GLU A 273 -22.88 -36.11 15.53
N PRO A 274 -23.84 -36.31 16.45
CA PRO A 274 -23.80 -37.36 17.46
C PRO A 274 -24.07 -38.77 16.91
#